data_AF-A0A840ELA8-F1
#
_entry.id   AF-A0A840ELA8-F1
#
_cell.length_a   1.000
_cell.length_b   1.000
_cell.length_c   1.000
_cell.angle_alpha   90.00
_cell.angle_beta   90.00
_cell.angle_gamma   90.00
#
_symmetry.space_group_name_H-M   'P 1'
#
loop_
_entity.id
_entity.type
_entity.pdbx_description
1 polymer ?
#
loop_
_entity_poly.entity_id
_entity_poly.type
_entity_poly.pdbx_seq_one_letter_code
_entity_poly.pdbx_strand_id
1 'polypeptide(L)'
;MDLSKLTPQHVNKRFANQASFNAWLDKTYDKKIILSDFGQDMTKLYIDEHGEILHCNFHAHIYNGRFVNTESLTEFVPLEILENGSWKRKDGLLIEEIKNNKKL
;
A
#
# COMPACT_ATOMS: atom_id res chain seq x y z
N MET A 1 -15.80 -0.83 -5.58
CA MET A 1 -15.14 0.49 -5.42
C MET A 1 -15.29 1.31 -6.70
N ASP A 2 -15.58 2.62 -6.62
CA ASP A 2 -15.71 3.50 -7.79
C ASP A 2 -14.35 4.08 -8.19
N LEU A 3 -13.74 3.54 -9.27
CA LEU A 3 -12.39 3.90 -9.71
C LEU A 3 -12.25 5.38 -10.10
N SER A 4 -13.34 6.03 -10.51
CA SER A 4 -13.33 7.45 -10.90
C SER A 4 -13.02 8.39 -9.74
N LYS A 5 -13.13 7.89 -8.50
CA LYS A 5 -12.88 8.64 -7.26
C LYS A 5 -11.50 8.39 -6.67
N LEU A 6 -10.73 7.46 -7.23
CA LEU A 6 -9.38 7.14 -6.73
C LEU A 6 -8.38 8.17 -7.28
N THR A 7 -8.11 9.19 -6.46
CA THR A 7 -7.09 10.21 -6.73
C THR A 7 -6.07 10.20 -5.59
N PRO A 8 -4.75 10.15 -5.86
CA PRO A 8 -3.74 10.13 -4.81
C PRO A 8 -3.81 11.41 -3.96
N GLN A 9 -3.95 11.27 -2.66
CA GLN A 9 -4.03 12.38 -1.70
C GLN A 9 -2.70 12.65 -1.00
N HIS A 10 -1.79 11.67 -0.98
CA HIS A 10 -0.61 11.70 -0.10
C HIS A 10 0.72 11.73 -0.84
N VAL A 11 0.77 11.33 -2.12
CA VAL A 11 2.00 11.22 -2.93
C VAL A 11 2.86 12.50 -2.99
N ASN A 12 2.23 13.67 -2.88
CA ASN A 12 2.92 14.97 -2.93
C ASN A 12 3.37 15.50 -1.56
N LYS A 13 3.05 14.80 -0.45
CA LYS A 13 3.53 15.21 0.86
C LYS A 13 5.06 15.12 0.91
N ARG A 14 5.65 16.08 1.62
CA ARG A 14 7.09 16.18 1.84
C ARG A 14 7.33 16.30 3.33
N PHE A 15 8.43 15.71 3.80
CA PHE A 15 8.77 15.63 5.21
C PHE A 15 10.20 16.14 5.38
N ALA A 16 10.43 16.91 6.43
CA ALA A 16 11.74 17.50 6.69
C ALA A 16 12.79 16.45 7.08
N ASN A 17 12.34 15.32 7.67
CA ASN A 17 13.19 14.23 8.11
C ASN A 17 12.42 12.91 8.25
N GLN A 18 13.18 11.83 8.41
CA GLN A 18 12.63 10.47 8.56
C GLN A 18 11.69 10.33 9.76
N ALA A 19 11.99 10.98 10.89
CA ALA A 19 11.16 10.89 12.09
C ALA A 19 9.76 11.48 11.86
N SER A 20 9.69 12.64 11.21
CA SER A 20 8.42 13.29 10.84
C SER A 20 7.62 12.47 9.83
N PHE A 21 8.30 11.81 8.88
CA PHE A 21 7.68 10.88 7.96
C PHE A 21 7.11 9.65 8.69
N ASN A 22 7.89 9.01 9.56
CA ASN A 22 7.46 7.83 10.30
C ASN A 22 6.24 8.16 11.19
N ALA A 23 6.28 9.27 11.92
CA ALA A 23 5.17 9.71 12.75
C ALA A 23 3.89 9.98 11.93
N TRP A 24 4.03 10.59 10.74
CA TRP A 24 2.90 10.76 9.83
C TRP A 24 2.39 9.42 9.31
N LEU A 25 3.29 8.53 8.86
CA LEU A 25 2.93 7.22 8.34
C LEU A 25 2.14 6.44 9.38
N ASP A 26 2.69 6.32 10.60
CA ASP A 26 2.08 5.60 11.72
C ASP A 26 0.68 6.10 12.08
N LYS A 27 0.43 7.40 11.92
CA LYS A 27 -0.89 8.01 12.13
C LYS A 27 -1.85 7.80 10.95
N THR A 28 -1.33 7.72 9.73
CA THR A 28 -2.13 7.80 8.50
C THR A 28 -2.48 6.43 7.92
N TYR A 29 -1.58 5.45 8.03
CA TYR A 29 -1.86 4.13 7.46
C TYR A 29 -3.06 3.49 8.16
N ASP A 30 -3.89 2.83 7.36
CA ASP A 30 -5.01 2.03 7.84
C ASP A 30 -4.62 0.56 7.93
N LYS A 31 -3.89 0.05 6.92
CA LYS A 31 -3.39 -1.32 6.90
C LYS A 31 -1.93 -1.38 6.51
N LYS A 32 -1.20 -2.28 7.16
CA LYS A 32 0.13 -2.72 6.77
C LYS A 32 0.02 -4.13 6.20
N ILE A 33 0.44 -4.30 4.96
CA ILE A 33 0.40 -5.57 4.24
C ILE A 33 1.82 -6.14 4.24
N ILE A 34 1.95 -7.37 4.72
CA ILE A 34 3.17 -8.18 4.63
C ILE A 34 3.02 -9.12 3.45
N LEU A 35 4.06 -9.20 2.61
CA LEU A 35 4.10 -10.08 1.46
C LEU A 35 5.07 -11.22 1.72
N SER A 36 4.71 -12.44 1.32
CA SER A 36 5.56 -13.63 1.45
C SER A 36 6.86 -13.44 0.68
N ASP A 37 7.99 -13.73 1.29
CA ASP A 37 9.30 -13.60 0.64
C ASP A 37 9.61 -14.83 -0.25
N PHE A 38 9.56 -14.62 -1.57
CA PHE A 38 9.97 -15.58 -2.60
C PHE A 38 11.20 -15.08 -3.38
N GLY A 39 12.02 -14.22 -2.77
CA GLY A 39 13.18 -13.60 -3.39
C GLY A 39 12.85 -12.33 -4.19
N GLN A 40 11.63 -11.80 -4.08
CA GLN A 40 11.30 -10.47 -4.58
C GLN A 40 11.64 -9.38 -3.56
N ASP A 41 11.99 -8.19 -4.05
CA ASP A 41 12.52 -7.13 -3.19
C ASP A 41 11.47 -6.48 -2.27
N MET A 42 10.21 -6.40 -2.71
CA MET A 42 9.14 -5.77 -1.93
C MET A 42 8.44 -6.81 -1.05
N THR A 43 8.59 -6.64 0.27
CA THR A 43 8.01 -7.54 1.28
C THR A 43 7.00 -6.85 2.21
N LYS A 44 6.85 -5.52 2.10
CA LYS A 44 5.95 -4.75 2.96
C LYS A 44 5.46 -3.47 2.30
N LEU A 45 4.17 -3.18 2.45
CA LEU A 45 3.56 -1.90 2.10
C LEU A 45 2.57 -1.41 3.16
N TYR A 46 2.33 -0.11 3.16
CA TYR A 46 1.39 0.60 4.02
C TYR A 46 0.38 1.31 3.13
N ILE A 47 -0.91 1.10 3.42
CA ILE A 47 -2.02 1.72 2.67
C ILE A 47 -2.92 2.53 3.60
N ASP A 48 -3.58 3.55 3.07
CA ASP A 48 -4.67 4.25 3.76
C ASP A 48 -6.01 3.49 3.68
N GLU A 49 -7.08 4.10 4.18
CA GLU A 49 -8.42 3.51 4.22
C GLU A 49 -9.05 3.32 2.83
N HIS A 50 -8.56 4.05 1.83
CA HIS A 50 -9.00 3.96 0.43
C HIS A 50 -8.13 3.03 -0.41
N GLY A 51 -7.05 2.51 0.16
CA GLY A 51 -6.09 1.64 -0.52
C GLY A 51 -4.95 2.38 -1.21
N GLU A 52 -4.79 3.69 -1.04
CA GLU A 52 -3.62 4.43 -1.54
C GLU A 52 -2.37 3.92 -0.82
N ILE A 53 -1.36 3.53 -1.59
CA ILE A 53 -0.05 3.13 -1.08
C ILE A 53 0.67 4.38 -0.57
N LEU A 54 0.79 4.47 0.75
CA LEU A 54 1.51 5.54 1.43
C LEU A 54 3.02 5.33 1.36
N HIS A 55 3.46 4.08 1.50
CA HIS A 55 4.86 3.70 1.43
C HIS A 55 5.05 2.18 1.25
N CYS A 56 6.19 1.77 0.70
CA CYS A 56 6.67 0.40 0.72
C CYS A 56 8.18 0.36 0.94
N ASN A 57 8.70 -0.81 1.34
CA ASN A 57 10.12 -0.96 1.67
C ASN A 57 11.06 -1.02 0.45
N PHE A 58 10.52 -1.09 -0.78
CA PHE A 58 11.32 -1.13 -1.99
C PHE A 58 10.61 -0.48 -3.17
N HIS A 59 11.35 0.24 -4.04
CA HIS A 59 10.80 1.01 -5.17
C HIS A 59 9.62 1.94 -4.80
N ALA A 60 9.65 2.56 -3.61
CA ALA A 60 8.58 3.45 -3.13
C ALA A 60 8.19 4.56 -4.12
N HIS A 61 9.14 5.09 -4.90
CA HIS A 61 8.87 6.10 -5.92
C HIS A 61 7.97 5.61 -7.08
N ILE A 62 7.87 4.30 -7.30
CA ILE A 62 7.00 3.69 -8.32
C ILE A 62 5.60 3.42 -7.78
N TYR A 63 5.52 3.00 -6.52
CA TYR A 63 4.28 2.50 -5.90
C TYR A 63 3.53 3.55 -5.09
N ASN A 64 4.20 4.53 -4.50
CA ASN A 64 3.53 5.54 -3.69
C ASN A 64 2.47 6.30 -4.51
N GLY A 65 1.27 6.43 -3.96
CA GLY A 65 0.12 7.02 -4.64
C GLY A 65 -0.62 6.08 -5.59
N ARG A 66 -0.14 4.85 -5.83
CA ARG A 66 -0.98 3.83 -6.48
C ARG A 66 -2.00 3.26 -5.51
N PHE A 67 -2.97 2.53 -6.03
CA PHE A 67 -4.05 1.96 -5.22
C PHE A 67 -3.98 0.44 -5.19
N VAL A 68 -4.26 -0.14 -4.03
CA VAL A 68 -4.53 -1.57 -3.84
C VAL A 68 -6.04 -1.79 -3.84
N ASN A 69 -6.49 -2.89 -4.45
CA ASN A 69 -7.90 -3.29 -4.37
C ASN A 69 -8.24 -3.77 -2.95
N THR A 70 -8.92 -2.93 -2.16
CA THR A 70 -9.29 -3.27 -0.78
C THR A 70 -10.42 -4.28 -0.69
N GLU A 71 -11.19 -4.49 -1.76
CA GLU A 71 -12.26 -5.49 -1.82
C GLU A 71 -11.71 -6.91 -2.04
N SER A 72 -10.52 -7.04 -2.64
CA SER A 72 -9.84 -8.32 -2.87
C SER A 72 -8.73 -8.62 -1.86
N LEU A 73 -8.52 -7.75 -0.87
CA LEU A 73 -7.44 -7.86 0.12
C LEU A 73 -7.73 -9.03 1.07
N THR A 74 -7.01 -10.13 0.88
CA THR A 74 -7.14 -11.37 1.67
C THR A 74 -5.76 -12.03 1.78
N GLU A 75 -5.53 -12.81 2.83
CA GLU A 75 -4.28 -13.58 2.99
C GLU A 75 -4.18 -14.70 1.94
N PHE A 76 -2.95 -15.04 1.56
CA PHE A 76 -2.60 -16.06 0.57
C PHE A 76 -3.18 -15.84 -0.83
N VAL A 77 -3.56 -14.60 -1.16
CA VAL A 77 -3.84 -14.19 -2.55
C VAL A 77 -2.85 -13.14 -3.02
N PRO A 78 -2.52 -13.10 -4.32
CA PRO A 78 -1.70 -12.03 -4.89
C PRO A 78 -2.35 -10.66 -4.73
N LEU A 79 -1.52 -9.66 -4.49
CA LEU A 79 -1.93 -8.27 -4.42
C LEU A 79 -2.46 -7.79 -5.78
N GLU A 80 -3.55 -7.03 -5.77
CA GLU A 80 -4.04 -6.32 -6.95
C GLU A 80 -3.75 -4.83 -6.84
N ILE A 81 -3.08 -4.28 -7.85
CA ILE A 81 -2.73 -2.85 -7.91
C ILE A 81 -3.43 -2.22 -9.12
N LEU A 82 -3.98 -1.02 -8.96
CA LEU A 82 -4.60 -0.27 -10.04
C LEU A 82 -3.54 0.19 -11.05
N GLU A 83 -3.67 -0.24 -12.30
CA GLU A 83 -2.82 0.19 -13.40
C GLU A 83 -3.66 0.43 -14.66
N ASN A 84 -3.49 1.59 -15.29
CA ASN A 84 -4.16 1.99 -16.52
C ASN A 84 -5.70 1.77 -16.45
N GLY A 85 -6.32 2.14 -15.33
CA GLY A 85 -7.76 2.04 -15.12
C GLY A 85 -8.29 0.63 -14.82
N SER A 86 -7.43 -0.35 -14.55
CA SER A 86 -7.84 -1.72 -14.22
C SER A 86 -7.02 -2.32 -13.09
N TRP A 87 -7.63 -3.18 -12.29
CA TRP A 87 -6.91 -3.95 -11.27
C TRP A 87 -6.01 -4.99 -11.94
N LYS A 88 -4.71 -4.93 -11.63
CA LYS A 88 -3.73 -5.89 -12.11
C LYS A 88 -3.23 -6.73 -10.95
N ARG A 89 -3.48 -8.03 -11.05
CA ARG A 89 -2.92 -9.04 -10.16
C ARG A 89 -1.40 -9.09 -10.31
N LYS A 90 -0.70 -9.08 -9.19
CA LYS A 90 0.75 -9.16 -9.11
C LYS A 90 1.14 -10.50 -8.51
N ASP A 91 1.22 -11.53 -9.35
CA ASP A 91 1.43 -12.92 -8.90
C ASP A 91 2.74 -13.13 -8.11
N GLY A 92 3.73 -12.26 -8.27
CA GLY A 92 4.96 -12.24 -7.44
C GLY A 92 4.82 -11.53 -6.09
N LEU A 93 3.66 -10.96 -5.76
CA LEU A 93 3.39 -10.24 -4.51
C LEU A 93 2.24 -10.94 -3.76
N LEU A 94 2.53 -12.11 -3.20
CA LEU A 94 1.55 -12.87 -2.40
C LEU A 94 1.37 -12.22 -1.02
N ILE A 95 0.13 -11.98 -0.60
CA ILE A 95 -0.16 -11.45 0.72
C ILE A 95 0.04 -12.56 1.76
N GLU A 96 0.92 -12.34 2.72
CA GLU A 96 1.13 -13.25 3.86
C GLU A 96 0.24 -12.87 5.04
N GLU A 97 0.17 -11.57 5.36
CA GLU A 97 -0.51 -11.07 6.55
C GLU A 97 -1.02 -9.65 6.33
N ILE A 98 -2.19 -9.34 6.89
CA ILE A 98 -2.75 -7.98 6.90
C ILE A 98 -2.87 -7.50 8.35
N LYS A 99 -2.11 -6.46 8.70
CA LYS A 99 -2.15 -5.82 10.02
C LYS A 99 -2.94 -4.52 9.95
N ASN A 100 -4.08 -4.47 10.63
CA ASN A 100 -4.85 -3.23 10.80
C ASN A 100 -4.14 -2.29 11.79
N ASN A 101 -4.11 -1.00 11.49
CA ASN A 101 -3.65 -0.01 12.44
C ASN A 101 -4.66 0.07 13.59
N LYS A 102 -4.22 -0.20 14.82
CA LYS A 102 -5.04 0.07 16.01
C LYS A 102 -5.01 1.58 16.24
N LYS A 103 -5.88 2.31 15.54
CA LYS A 103 -6.15 3.71 15.84
C LYS A 103 -6.69 3.76 17.28
N LEU A 104 -5.85 4.20 18.23
CA LEU A 104 -6.21 4.43 19.63
C LEU A 104 -7.25 5.55 19.74
#